data_AF-A0A436G119-F1
#
_entry.id   AF-A0A436G119-F1
#
_cell.length_a   1.000
_cell.length_b   1.000
_cell.length_c   1.000
_cell.angle_alpha   90.00
_cell.angle_beta   90.00
_cell.angle_gamma   90.00
#
_symmetry.space_group_name_H-M   'P 1'
#
loop_
_entity.id
_entity.type
_entity.pdbx_description
1 polymer ?
#
loop_
_entity_poly.entity_id
_entity_poly.type
_entity_poly.pdbx_seq_one_letter_code
_entity_poly.pdbx_strand_id
1 'polypeptide(L)' 'AFADGSTVSRMRSAGVDAKAMLAGNNAWTAFNAVGDLFVPGPTGTNVNDLRAILIR' A
#
# COMPACT_ATOMS: atom_id res chain seq x y z
N ALA A 1 2.23 4.02 -1.65
CA ALA A 1 1.65 3.46 -0.40
C ALA A 1 2.76 3.40 0.65
N PHE A 2 2.41 3.48 1.92
CA PHE A 2 3.32 3.21 3.03
C PHE A 2 2.88 1.93 3.73
N ALA A 3 3.82 1.07 4.10
CA ALA A 3 3.51 -0.18 4.79
C ALA A 3 4.49 -0.40 5.93
N ASP A 4 4.01 -1.05 6.99
CA ASP A 4 4.80 -1.47 8.14
C ASP A 4 4.50 -2.94 8.49
N GLY A 5 5.16 -3.46 9.53
CA GLY A 5 5.00 -4.84 9.97
C GLY A 5 3.58 -5.24 10.39
N SER A 6 2.69 -4.28 10.62
CA SER A 6 1.29 -4.51 11.00
C SER A 6 0.29 -4.30 9.87
N THR A 7 0.70 -3.79 8.71
CA THR A 7 -0.18 -3.52 7.55
C THR A 7 -1.05 -4.72 7.15
N VAL A 8 -0.47 -5.91 7.00
CA VAL A 8 -1.23 -7.12 6.60
C VAL A 8 -2.23 -7.53 7.69
N SER A 9 -1.89 -7.35 8.97
CA SER A 9 -2.81 -7.61 10.07
C SER A 9 -4.00 -6.67 10.01
N ARG A 10 -3.78 -5.37 9.75
CA ARG A 10 -4.87 -4.38 9.58
C ARG A 10 -5.78 -4.74 8.41
N MET A 11 -5.20 -5.17 7.28
CA MET A 11 -5.99 -5.60 6.11
C MET A 11 -6.91 -6.78 6.47
N ARG A 12 -6.36 -7.78 7.17
CA ARG A 12 -7.15 -8.93 7.65
C ARG A 12 -8.25 -8.52 8.62
N SER A 13 -7.97 -7.62 9.57
CA SER A 13 -8.97 -7.08 10.50
C SER A 13 -10.08 -6.30 9.79
N ALA A 14 -9.79 -5.69 8.64
CA ALA A 14 -10.76 -5.02 7.77
C ALA A 14 -11.50 -5.98 6.82
N GLY A 15 -11.31 -7.31 6.95
CA GLY A 15 -11.93 -8.30 6.07
C GLY A 15 -11.30 -8.42 4.69
N VAL A 16 -10.09 -7.88 4.49
CA VAL A 16 -9.38 -7.90 3.21
C VAL A 16 -8.25 -8.93 3.23
N ASP A 17 -8.30 -9.89 2.30
CA ASP A 17 -7.19 -10.81 2.05
C ASP A 17 -6.15 -10.16 1.12
N ALA A 18 -5.06 -9.68 1.70
CA ALA A 18 -3.95 -9.05 0.98
C ALA A 18 -3.35 -9.96 -0.12
N LYS A 19 -3.27 -11.28 0.11
CA LYS A 19 -2.68 -12.23 -0.86
C LYS A 19 -3.59 -12.40 -2.06
N ALA A 20 -4.90 -12.54 -1.83
CA ALA A 20 -5.89 -12.62 -2.90
C ALA A 20 -5.94 -11.33 -3.72
N MET A 21 -5.90 -10.17 -3.05
CA MET A 21 -5.85 -8.87 -3.73
C MET A 21 -4.61 -8.72 -4.61
N LEU A 22 -3.43 -9.12 -4.12
CA LEU A 22 -2.20 -9.10 -4.92
C LEU A 22 -2.29 -10.03 -6.14
N ALA A 23 -2.77 -11.27 -5.94
CA ALA A 23 -2.94 -12.24 -7.03
C ALA A 23 -3.92 -11.75 -8.11
N GLY A 24 -4.92 -10.97 -7.73
CA GLY A 24 -5.86 -10.32 -8.64
C GLY A 24 -5.39 -8.98 -9.23
N ASN A 25 -4.12 -8.58 -9.05
CA ASN A 25 -3.59 -7.26 -9.42
C ASN A 25 -4.39 -6.09 -8.83
N ASN A 26 -5.04 -6.30 -7.68
CA ASN A 26 -5.89 -5.33 -7.00
C ASN A 26 -5.27 -4.82 -5.69
N ALA A 27 -3.97 -4.54 -5.70
CA ALA A 27 -3.26 -4.01 -4.53
C ALA A 27 -3.82 -2.66 -4.07
N TRP A 28 -4.40 -1.86 -4.98
CA TRP A 28 -5.00 -0.57 -4.65
C TRP A 28 -6.12 -0.70 -3.61
N THR A 29 -7.08 -1.61 -3.81
CA THR A 29 -8.18 -1.84 -2.85
C THR A 29 -7.65 -2.28 -1.49
N ALA A 30 -6.59 -3.10 -1.46
CA ALA A 30 -6.00 -3.56 -0.21
C ALA A 30 -5.44 -2.41 0.63
N PHE A 31 -4.62 -1.55 0.03
CA PHE A 31 -4.04 -0.40 0.73
C PHE A 31 -5.09 0.67 1.06
N ASN A 32 -6.09 0.86 0.19
CA ASN A 32 -7.19 1.79 0.44
C ASN A 32 -8.00 1.39 1.68
N ALA A 33 -8.25 0.09 1.87
CA ALA A 33 -9.06 -0.42 2.99
C ALA A 33 -8.45 -0.14 4.38
N VAL A 34 -7.15 0.15 4.45
CA VAL A 34 -6.43 0.42 5.70
C VAL A 34 -5.84 1.83 5.77
N GLY A 35 -6.12 2.70 4.80
CA GLY A 35 -5.61 4.07 4.75
C GLY A 35 -4.12 4.20 4.42
N ASP A 36 -3.48 3.17 3.88
CA ASP A 36 -2.04 3.10 3.62
C ASP A 36 -1.64 3.65 2.23
N LEU A 37 -2.60 4.18 1.46
CA LEU A 37 -2.31 4.80 0.16
C LEU A 37 -1.54 6.11 0.34
N PHE A 38 -0.55 6.32 -0.52
CA PHE A 38 0.13 7.61 -0.65
C PHE A 38 -0.33 8.23 -1.96
N VAL A 39 -1.00 9.38 -1.88
CA VAL A 39 -1.57 10.11 -3.02
C VAL A 39 -0.97 11.51 -3.01
N PRO A 40 0.18 11.74 -3.69
CA PRO A 40 0.90 13.02 -3.62
C PRO A 40 0.23 14.16 -4.40
N GLY A 41 -0.77 13.85 -5.25
CA GLY A 41 -1.29 14.80 -6.23
C GLY A 41 -0.31 15.04 -7.40
N PRO A 42 -0.52 16.08 -8.22
CA PRO A 42 0.35 16.40 -9.34
C PRO A 42 1.74 16.87 -8.85
N THR A 43 2.79 16.18 -9.30
CA THR A 43 4.19 16.45 -8.87
C THR A 43 4.96 17.36 -9.81
N GLY A 44 4.50 17.56 -11.05
CA GLY A 44 5.15 18.42 -12.05
C GLY A 44 6.42 17.85 -12.69
N THR A 45 6.79 16.60 -12.39
CA THR A 45 7.92 15.90 -13.00
C THR A 45 7.77 14.38 -12.88
N ASN A 46 8.52 13.63 -13.68
CA ASN A 46 8.60 12.17 -13.60
C ASN A 46 10.08 11.74 -13.65
N VAL A 47 10.56 11.17 -12.55
CA VAL A 47 11.92 10.58 -12.42
C VAL A 47 11.86 9.11 -12.02
N ASN A 48 10.79 8.42 -12.45
CA ASN A 48 10.48 7.03 -12.09
C ASN A 48 10.17 6.85 -10.59
N ASP A 49 10.32 5.62 -10.10
CA ASP A 49 9.93 5.20 -8.75
C ASP A 49 11.02 5.44 -7.70
N LEU A 50 10.60 5.89 -6.51
CA LEU A 50 11.42 5.93 -5.30
C LEU A 50 10.89 4.93 -4.28
N ARG A 51 11.79 4.15 -3.66
CA ARG A 51 11.49 3.27 -2.52
C ARG A 51 12.41 3.60 -1.36
N ALA A 52 11.82 3.83 -0.19
CA ALA A 52 12.56 3.99 1.06
C ALA A 52 12.22 2.85 2.00
N ILE A 53 13.24 2.26 2.63
CA ILE A 53 13.10 1.21 3.63
C ILE A 53 13.79 1.70 4.89
N LEU A 54 13.03 1.78 5.99
CA LEU A 54 13.54 2.16 7.29
C LEU A 54 13.59 0.92 8.19
N ILE A 55 14.78 0.62 8.69
CA ILE A 55 15.02 -0.43 9.70
C ILE A 55 15.39 0.27 11.01
N ARG A 56 14.78 -0.13 12.11
CA ARG A 56 15.02 0.38 13.46
C ARG A 56 15.31 -0.77 14.41
#